data_AF-A0A1W1E391-F1
#
_entry.id   AF-A0A1W1E391-F1
#
_cell.length_a   1.000
_cell.length_b   1.000
_cell.length_c   1.000
_cell.angle_alpha   90.00
_cell.angle_beta   90.00
_cell.angle_gamma   90.00
#
_symmetry.space_group_name_H-M   'P 1'
#
loop_
_entity.id
_entity.type
_entity.pdbx_description
1 polymer ?
#
loop_
_entity_poly.entity_id
_entity_poly.type
_entity_poly.pdbx_seq_one_letter_code
_entity_poly.pdbx_strand_id
1 'polypeptide(L)'
;MTGGVDASALQRPKRFFGAARNIENGGSITIIATALIDTGSKMDEVIYQEFKGTGNMELHLERRLSEKRIFPAININASGTRREELITNEKELQKMWILRKILHSMDTTA
;
A
#
# COMPACT_ATOMS: atom_id res chain seq x y z
N MET A 1 -22.55 -8.65 7.76
CA MET A 1 -21.27 -9.12 7.16
C MET A 1 -21.44 -9.18 5.66
N THR A 2 -20.97 -8.16 4.95
CA THR A 2 -21.04 -8.06 3.49
C THR A 2 -19.77 -8.67 2.88
N GLY A 3 -19.86 -9.88 2.31
CA GLY A 3 -18.74 -10.49 1.57
C GLY A 3 -18.44 -11.97 1.83
N GLY A 4 -19.17 -12.67 2.72
CA GLY A 4 -19.00 -14.11 2.95
C GLY A 4 -17.74 -14.52 3.72
N VAL A 5 -16.98 -13.55 4.26
CA VAL A 5 -15.85 -13.79 5.15
C VAL A 5 -16.36 -13.83 6.59
N ASP A 6 -16.12 -14.94 7.28
CA ASP A 6 -16.27 -14.97 8.74
C ASP A 6 -15.24 -14.02 9.36
N ALA A 7 -15.68 -13.10 10.22
CA ALA A 7 -14.82 -12.16 10.92
C ALA A 7 -13.67 -12.86 11.68
N SER A 8 -13.87 -14.10 12.12
CA SER A 8 -12.85 -14.92 12.76
C SER A 8 -11.70 -15.33 11.81
N ALA A 9 -11.97 -15.49 10.51
CA ALA A 9 -11.01 -16.00 9.53
C ALA A 9 -9.84 -15.03 9.30
N LEU A 10 -10.07 -13.72 9.48
CA LEU A 10 -9.05 -12.69 9.30
C LEU A 10 -8.12 -12.53 10.52
N GLN A 11 -8.45 -13.11 11.67
CA GLN A 11 -7.67 -12.94 12.88
C GLN A 11 -6.23 -13.46 12.73
N ARG A 12 -6.06 -14.66 12.16
CA ARG A 12 -4.73 -15.27 11.98
C ARG A 12 -3.89 -14.53 10.92
N PRO A 13 -4.40 -14.23 9.71
CA PRO A 13 -3.66 -13.45 8.73
C PRO A 13 -3.28 -12.05 9.22
N LYS A 14 -4.18 -11.34 9.93
CA LYS A 14 -3.86 -10.03 10.52
C LYS A 14 -2.73 -10.12 11.54
N ARG A 15 -2.74 -11.17 12.39
CA ARG A 15 -1.66 -11.40 13.35
C ARG A 15 -0.32 -11.71 12.67
N PHE A 16 -0.33 -12.45 11.56
CA PHE A 16 0.87 -12.72 10.77
C PHE A 16 1.42 -11.43 10.15
N PHE A 17 0.58 -10.64 9.46
CA PHE A 17 1.01 -9.39 8.85
C PHE A 17 1.47 -8.36 9.89
N GLY A 18 0.77 -8.27 11.03
CA GLY A 18 1.14 -7.43 12.18
C GLY A 18 2.36 -7.94 12.97
N ALA A 19 3.00 -9.05 12.58
CA ALA A 19 4.29 -9.44 13.12
C ALA A 19 5.39 -8.47 12.64
N ALA A 20 5.23 -7.86 11.46
CA ALA A 20 6.17 -6.87 10.93
C ALA A 20 6.34 -5.69 11.89
N ARG A 21 7.58 -5.41 12.29
CA ARG A 21 7.92 -4.33 13.22
C ARG A 21 9.42 -4.06 13.23
N ASN A 22 9.77 -2.82 13.56
CA ASN A 22 11.12 -2.45 13.95
C ASN A 22 11.24 -2.55 15.49
N ILE A 23 12.32 -3.14 16.01
CA ILE A 23 12.54 -3.35 17.45
C ILE A 23 13.70 -2.46 17.89
N GLU A 24 13.46 -1.54 18.84
CA GLU A 24 14.41 -0.49 19.25
C GLU A 24 15.80 -1.02 19.65
N ASN A 25 15.85 -2.15 20.35
CA ASN A 25 17.08 -2.79 20.81
C ASN A 25 17.31 -4.18 20.19
N GLY A 26 16.80 -4.39 18.98
CA GLY A 26 16.87 -5.68 18.29
C GLY A 26 17.02 -5.53 16.78
N GLY A 27 16.72 -6.61 16.07
CA GLY A 27 16.56 -6.56 14.61
C GLY A 27 15.21 -6.00 14.18
N SER A 28 14.91 -6.13 12.90
CA SER A 28 13.61 -5.80 12.34
C SER A 28 13.03 -6.98 11.58
N ILE A 29 11.70 -7.04 11.52
CA ILE A 29 10.96 -7.95 10.65
C ILE A 29 10.18 -7.10 9.66
N THR A 30 10.59 -7.16 8.39
CA THR A 30 9.91 -6.47 7.29
C THR A 30 9.09 -7.49 6.50
N ILE A 31 7.79 -7.23 6.35
CA ILE A 31 6.91 -8.04 5.51
C ILE A 31 6.42 -7.16 4.36
N ILE A 32 6.70 -7.60 3.15
CA ILE A 32 6.11 -7.05 1.92
C ILE A 32 5.26 -8.16 1.32
N ALA A 33 3.96 -7.90 1.18
CA ALA A 33 3.01 -8.84 0.65
C ALA A 33 2.26 -8.21 -0.54
N THR A 34 1.79 -9.05 -1.46
CA THR A 34 0.91 -8.61 -2.54
C THR A 34 -0.54 -8.78 -2.10
N ALA A 35 -1.38 -7.81 -2.46
CA ALA A 35 -2.83 -7.88 -2.28
C ALA A 35 -3.49 -7.71 -3.65
N LEU A 36 -4.52 -8.51 -3.91
CA LEU A 36 -5.33 -8.37 -5.11
C LEU A 36 -6.49 -7.41 -4.82
N ILE A 37 -6.75 -6.52 -5.76
CA ILE A 37 -7.89 -5.60 -5.79
C ILE A 37 -8.55 -5.69 -7.16
N ASP A 38 -9.78 -5.16 -7.30
CA ASP A 38 -10.52 -5.15 -8.55
C ASP A 38 -10.67 -6.55 -9.20
N THR A 39 -10.82 -7.58 -8.37
CA THR A 39 -11.06 -8.97 -8.77
C THR A 39 -12.55 -9.26 -9.01
N GLY A 40 -13.43 -8.35 -8.59
CA GLY A 40 -14.89 -8.56 -8.54
C GLY A 40 -15.35 -9.34 -7.30
N SER A 41 -14.44 -9.78 -6.44
CA SER A 41 -14.74 -10.47 -5.19
C SER A 41 -14.85 -9.50 -4.01
N LYS A 42 -16.03 -9.42 -3.40
CA LYS A 42 -16.22 -8.66 -2.15
C LYS A 42 -15.33 -9.17 -1.01
N MET A 43 -14.94 -10.45 -1.03
CA MET A 43 -14.02 -11.02 -0.05
C MET A 43 -12.64 -10.38 -0.17
N ASP A 44 -12.13 -10.21 -1.39
CA ASP A 44 -10.81 -9.60 -1.63
C ASP A 44 -10.81 -8.12 -1.23
N GLU A 45 -11.89 -7.39 -1.52
CA GLU A 45 -12.08 -6.00 -1.08
C GLU A 45 -12.01 -5.88 0.44
N VAL A 46 -12.72 -6.76 1.17
CA VAL A 46 -12.71 -6.78 2.65
C VAL A 46 -11.31 -7.11 3.17
N ILE A 47 -10.64 -8.12 2.60
CA ILE A 47 -9.27 -8.49 2.99
C ILE A 47 -8.31 -7.31 2.80
N TYR A 48 -8.38 -6.64 1.65
CA TYR A 48 -7.55 -5.48 1.35
C TYR A 48 -7.74 -4.35 2.36
N GLN A 49 -9.00 -3.99 2.70
CA GLN A 49 -9.27 -2.94 3.68
C GLN A 49 -8.74 -3.29 5.09
N GLU A 50 -8.87 -4.55 5.50
CA GLU A 50 -8.40 -5.03 6.79
C GLU A 50 -6.86 -5.03 6.90
N PHE A 51 -6.16 -5.37 5.81
CA PHE A 51 -4.70 -5.30 5.77
C PHE A 51 -4.17 -3.87 5.63
N LYS A 52 -4.86 -2.99 4.91
CA LYS A 52 -4.54 -1.56 4.84
C LYS A 52 -4.54 -0.89 6.21
N GLY A 53 -5.48 -1.28 7.08
CA GLY A 53 -5.50 -0.81 8.47
C GLY A 53 -4.31 -1.31 9.31
N THR A 54 -3.75 -2.48 8.95
CA THR A 54 -2.68 -3.15 9.69
C THR A 54 -1.28 -2.71 9.23
N GLY A 55 -1.10 -2.45 7.93
CA GLY A 55 0.17 -2.04 7.32
C GLY A 55 0.47 -0.54 7.48
N ASN A 56 1.69 -0.16 7.10
CA ASN A 56 2.17 1.22 7.10
C ASN A 56 2.71 1.70 5.75
N MET A 57 2.75 0.83 4.73
CA MET A 57 3.18 1.14 3.36
C MET A 57 2.23 0.48 2.37
N GLU A 58 1.82 1.22 1.33
CA GLU A 58 1.04 0.74 0.20
C GLU A 58 1.73 1.13 -1.11
N LEU A 59 1.89 0.16 -2.02
CA LEU A 59 2.37 0.38 -3.39
C LEU A 59 1.30 -0.12 -4.36
N HIS A 60 0.58 0.81 -4.97
CA HIS A 60 -0.52 0.54 -5.87
C HIS A 60 -0.02 0.37 -7.30
N LEU A 61 -0.52 -0.67 -7.97
CA LEU A 61 -0.26 -0.92 -9.39
C LEU A 61 -1.54 -0.68 -10.20
N GLU A 62 -1.40 -0.04 -11.36
CA GLU A 62 -2.53 0.35 -12.19
C GLU A 62 -2.62 -0.50 -13.47
N ARG A 63 -3.77 -1.18 -13.62
CA ARG A 63 -4.06 -2.06 -14.76
C ARG A 63 -3.93 -1.33 -16.10
N ARG A 64 -4.45 -0.10 -16.20
CA ARG A 64 -4.41 0.74 -17.40
C ARG A 64 -2.98 1.02 -17.88
N LEU A 65 -2.03 1.25 -16.96
CA LEU A 65 -0.62 1.46 -17.32
C LEU A 65 0.01 0.17 -17.83
N SER A 66 -0.29 -0.96 -17.19
CA SER A 66 0.18 -2.27 -17.62
C SER A 66 -0.36 -2.68 -19.00
N GLU A 67 -1.64 -2.41 -19.29
CA GLU A 67 -2.27 -2.66 -20.60
C GLU A 67 -1.61 -1.85 -21.71
N LYS A 68 -1.14 -0.63 -21.40
CA LYS A 68 -0.32 0.21 -22.30
C LYS A 68 1.16 -0.19 -22.36
N ARG A 69 1.55 -1.28 -21.69
CA ARG A 69 2.94 -1.78 -21.57
C ARG A 69 3.90 -0.75 -20.96
N ILE A 70 3.41 0.11 -20.08
CA ILE A 70 4.23 1.06 -19.32
C ILE A 70 4.66 0.39 -18.01
N PHE A 71 5.97 0.27 -17.80
CA PHE A 71 6.54 -0.36 -16.62
C PHE A 71 7.62 0.53 -15.98
N PRO A 72 7.65 0.64 -14.64
CA PRO A 72 6.74 0.01 -13.68
C PRO A 72 5.35 0.68 -13.67
N ALA A 73 4.28 -0.14 -13.62
CA ALA A 73 2.89 0.32 -13.68
C ALA A 73 2.37 0.87 -12.34
N ILE A 74 3.13 1.76 -11.70
CA ILE A 74 2.86 2.26 -10.34
C ILE A 74 1.90 3.46 -10.40
N ASN A 75 0.85 3.42 -9.58
CA ASN A 75 0.05 4.60 -9.28
C ASN A 75 0.72 5.36 -8.12
N ILE A 76 1.41 6.46 -8.45
CA ILE A 76 2.19 7.24 -7.48
C ILE A 76 1.28 7.95 -6.47
N ASN A 77 0.11 8.40 -6.91
CA ASN A 77 -0.82 9.16 -6.07
C ASN A 77 -1.50 8.31 -4.99
N ALA A 78 -1.83 7.06 -5.33
CA ALA A 78 -2.39 6.09 -4.38
C ALA A 78 -1.32 5.45 -3.47
N SER A 79 -0.03 5.51 -3.86
CA SER A 79 1.08 4.87 -3.12
C SER A 79 1.71 5.80 -2.08
N GLY A 80 2.07 5.24 -0.92
CA GLY A 80 2.72 5.99 0.15
C GLY A 80 3.13 5.16 1.36
N THR A 81 3.92 5.78 2.23
CA THR A 81 4.43 5.20 3.47
C THR A 81 4.11 6.14 4.63
N ARG A 82 3.51 5.62 5.70
CA ARG A 82 3.27 6.39 6.93
C ARG A 82 4.61 6.66 7.62
N ARG A 83 4.76 7.87 8.17
CA ARG A 83 5.98 8.33 8.84
C ARG A 83 7.23 8.29 7.96
N GLU A 84 7.10 8.67 6.69
CA GLU A 84 8.21 8.69 5.73
C GLU A 84 9.36 9.64 6.14
N GLU A 85 9.09 10.60 7.03
CA GLU A 85 10.11 11.47 7.64
C GLU A 85 11.13 10.73 8.50
N LEU A 86 10.84 9.49 8.93
CA LEU A 86 11.79 8.66 9.69
C LEU A 86 12.80 7.93 8.80
N ILE A 87 12.50 7.78 7.51
CA ILE A 87 13.28 6.99 6.54
C ILE A 87 13.88 7.85 5.43
N THR A 88 13.58 9.14 5.40
CA THR A 88 14.10 10.09 4.43
C THR A 88 14.64 11.33 5.14
N ASN A 89 15.67 11.94 4.57
CA ASN A 89 16.14 13.23 5.07
C ASN A 89 15.20 14.36 4.62
N GLU A 90 15.24 15.50 5.31
CA GLU A 90 14.35 16.65 5.07
C GLU A 90 14.40 17.15 3.61
N LYS A 91 15.60 17.21 3.01
CA LYS A 91 15.78 17.68 1.64
C LYS A 91 15.13 16.73 0.63
N GLU A 92 15.25 15.43 0.85
CA GLU A 92 14.63 14.41 0.03
C GLU A 92 13.10 14.42 0.19
N LEU A 93 12.61 14.50 1.43
CA LEU A 93 11.18 14.60 1.72
C LEU A 93 10.54 15.80 1.01
N GLN A 94 11.17 16.96 1.07
CA GLN A 94 10.70 18.16 0.37
C GLN A 94 10.66 17.97 -1.15
N LYS A 95 11.67 17.33 -1.74
CA LYS A 95 11.68 17.02 -3.18
C LYS A 95 10.58 16.04 -3.56
N MET A 96 10.39 14.97 -2.78
CA MET A 96 9.30 14.01 -2.99
C MET A 96 7.94 14.70 -2.95
N TRP A 97 7.73 15.62 -2.01
CA TRP A 97 6.48 16.39 -1.92
C TRP A 97 6.24 17.29 -3.14
N ILE A 98 7.27 17.99 -3.61
CA ILE A 98 7.17 18.81 -4.83
C ILE A 98 6.82 17.92 -6.02
N LEU A 99 7.52 16.80 -6.18
CA LEU A 99 7.27 15.85 -7.25
C LEU A 99 5.84 15.31 -7.19
N ARG A 100 5.35 14.91 -6.01
CA ARG A 100 3.97 14.45 -5.82
C ARG A 100 2.94 15.51 -6.21
N LYS A 101 3.16 16.79 -5.86
CA LYS A 101 2.26 17.89 -6.26
C LYS A 101 2.19 18.07 -7.78
N ILE A 102 3.33 17.97 -8.46
CA ILE A 102 3.41 18.08 -9.93
C ILE A 102 2.73 16.89 -10.59
N LEU A 103 2.97 15.67 -10.11
CA LEU A 103 2.37 14.47 -10.68
C LEU A 103 0.86 14.41 -10.44
N HIS A 104 0.38 14.90 -9.29
CA HIS A 104 -1.04 14.93 -8.98
C HIS A 104 -1.84 15.79 -9.96
N SER A 105 -1.29 16.91 -10.43
CA SER A 105 -1.99 17.76 -11.42
C SER A 105 -2.04 17.15 -12.82
N MET A 106 -1.11 16.24 -13.14
CA MET A 106 -1.03 15.56 -14.44
C MET A 106 -2.04 14.39 -14.58
N ASP A 107 -2.48 13.82 -13.46
CA ASP A 107 -3.37 12.65 -13.42
C ASP A 107 -4.83 12.95 -13.85
N THR A 108 -5.12 14.20 -14.23
CA THR A 108 -6.45 14.65 -14.70
C THR A 108 -6.67 14.51 -16.21
N THR A 109 -5.75 13.89 -16.95
CA THR A 109 -5.84 13.77 -18.42
C THR A 109 -5.33 12.42 -18.92
N ALA A 110 -6.25 11.46 -19.07
CA ALA A 110 -6.21 10.38 -20.08
C ALA A 110 -7.52 9.61 -20.11
#